data_AF-A0A497A2D9-F1
#
_entry.id   AF-A0A497A2D9-F1
#
_cell.length_a   1.000
_cell.length_b   1.000
_cell.length_c   1.000
_cell.angle_alpha   90.00
_cell.angle_beta   90.00
_cell.angle_gamma   90.00
#
_symmetry.space_group_name_H-M   'P 1'
#
loop_
_entity.id
_entity.type
_entity.pdbx_description
1 polymer ?
#
loop_
_entity_poly.entity_id
_entity_poly.type
_entity_poly.pdbx_seq_one_letter_code
_entity_poly.pdbx_strand_id
1 'polypeptide(L)'
;MEPFAPLHSGNVKFVPRLGAGETVEVVQQLVVDGSADPGAYSLPVALAFDDTRGTRHSDSQLISLLVRRRPHLKIDFYRPVEVATVGVPFRLPVEVINIGRTLVNVSTLEVTSEQLEISEGSLYLGPLDGGTSGSLEATAIAHEGGTAEVLVTVHYLDDFDQPQVVTKTLTVEVEKPPEAPAEAGEEPQEQEASFWDKVLRFLRGLLGLGS
;
A
#
# COMPACT_ATOMS: atom_id res chain seq x y z
N MET A 1 23.66 -27.99 10.28
CA MET A 1 22.39 -28.62 9.87
C MET A 1 21.78 -27.71 8.84
N GLU A 2 21.23 -28.26 7.76
CA GLU A 2 20.49 -27.44 6.78
C GLU A 2 19.25 -26.84 7.46
N PRO A 3 18.87 -25.59 7.15
CA PRO A 3 17.82 -24.86 7.89
C PRO A 3 16.39 -25.30 7.49
N PHE A 4 16.23 -26.49 6.92
CA PHE A 4 14.95 -26.99 6.41
C PHE A 4 14.50 -28.22 7.18
N ALA A 5 13.19 -28.29 7.44
CA ALA A 5 12.56 -29.48 8.00
C ALA A 5 11.30 -29.84 7.20
N PRO A 6 11.00 -31.14 7.01
CA PRO A 6 9.72 -31.60 6.48
C PRO A 6 8.55 -31.06 7.30
N LEU A 7 7.58 -30.44 6.63
CA LEU A 7 6.33 -30.01 7.24
C LEU A 7 5.28 -31.12 7.08
N HIS A 8 4.62 -31.48 8.18
CA HIS A 8 3.52 -32.46 8.23
C HIS A 8 3.80 -33.84 7.59
N SER A 9 5.08 -34.22 7.40
CA SER A 9 5.45 -35.49 6.79
C SER A 9 6.86 -35.95 7.18
N GLY A 10 7.17 -37.23 6.96
CA GLY A 10 8.53 -37.76 7.13
C GLY A 10 9.46 -37.34 5.99
N ASN A 11 10.72 -37.76 6.07
CA ASN A 11 11.76 -37.54 5.06
C ASN A 11 11.73 -38.55 3.90
N VAL A 12 10.71 -39.42 3.84
CA VAL A 12 10.54 -40.45 2.82
C VAL A 12 9.15 -40.33 2.18
N LYS A 13 9.11 -40.35 0.86
CA LYS A 13 7.90 -40.47 0.05
C LYS A 13 7.96 -41.76 -0.74
N PHE A 14 6.91 -42.57 -0.65
CA PHE A 14 6.85 -43.86 -1.32
C PHE A 14 5.85 -43.83 -2.47
N VAL A 15 6.30 -44.25 -3.65
CA VAL A 15 5.45 -44.44 -4.83
C VAL A 15 5.33 -45.95 -5.06
N PRO A 16 4.13 -46.55 -4.91
CA PRO A 16 3.99 -48.02 -4.95
C PRO A 16 4.37 -48.67 -6.27
N ARG A 17 4.00 -48.05 -7.39
CA ARG A 17 4.31 -48.50 -8.75
C ARG A 17 4.26 -47.32 -9.69
N LEU A 18 5.16 -47.30 -10.65
CA LEU A 18 5.15 -46.36 -11.78
C LEU A 18 5.27 -47.17 -13.07
N GLY A 19 4.28 -47.07 -13.95
CA GLY A 19 4.24 -47.75 -15.24
C GLY A 19 5.20 -47.14 -16.27
N ALA A 20 5.48 -47.90 -17.33
CA ALA A 20 6.29 -47.40 -18.43
C ALA A 20 5.59 -46.22 -19.12
N GLY A 21 6.30 -45.09 -19.25
CA GLY A 21 5.75 -43.86 -19.83
C GLY A 21 4.85 -43.06 -18.88
N GLU A 22 4.60 -43.53 -17.66
CA GLU A 22 3.86 -42.79 -16.65
C GLU A 22 4.76 -41.80 -15.91
N THR A 23 4.16 -40.72 -15.40
CA THR A 23 4.84 -39.71 -14.57
C THR A 23 4.09 -39.60 -13.25
N VAL A 24 4.84 -39.43 -12.16
CA VAL A 24 4.30 -39.15 -10.83
C VAL A 24 4.89 -37.86 -10.30
N GLU A 25 4.04 -37.00 -9.75
CA GLU A 25 4.47 -35.80 -9.04
C GLU A 25 4.59 -36.12 -7.55
N VAL A 26 5.72 -35.76 -6.94
CA VAL A 26 5.97 -35.94 -5.50
C VAL A 26 6.13 -34.57 -4.86
N VAL A 27 5.19 -34.22 -3.98
CA VAL A 27 5.21 -32.94 -3.26
C VAL A 27 5.77 -33.14 -1.85
N GLN A 28 6.83 -32.39 -1.53
CA GLN A 28 7.40 -32.29 -0.19
C GLN A 28 7.30 -30.84 0.29
N GLN A 29 6.53 -30.61 1.34
CA GLN A 29 6.49 -29.32 2.01
C GLN A 29 7.64 -29.24 3.01
N LEU A 30 8.37 -28.13 3.00
CA LEU A 30 9.47 -27.83 3.90
C LEU A 30 9.16 -26.53 4.64
N VAL A 31 9.56 -26.45 5.90
CA VAL A 31 9.64 -25.20 6.65
C VAL A 31 11.09 -24.78 6.76
N VAL A 32 11.35 -23.48 6.66
CA VAL A 32 12.67 -22.88 6.87
C VAL A 32 12.73 -22.33 8.28
N ASP A 33 13.84 -22.56 8.99
CA ASP A 33 14.09 -21.91 10.28
C ASP A 33 14.05 -20.37 10.11
N GLY A 34 13.34 -19.67 11.00
CA GLY A 34 13.25 -18.19 10.96
C GLY A 34 14.58 -17.49 11.21
N SER A 35 15.57 -18.20 11.75
CA SER A 35 16.95 -17.74 11.94
C SER A 35 17.90 -18.10 10.79
N ALA A 36 17.39 -18.73 9.73
CA ALA A 36 18.21 -19.09 8.57
C ALA A 36 18.87 -17.86 7.94
N ASP A 37 20.12 -18.04 7.54
CA ASP A 37 20.80 -17.04 6.73
C ASP A 37 20.27 -17.08 5.30
N PRO A 38 20.21 -15.92 4.62
CA PRO A 38 19.88 -15.89 3.20
C PRO A 38 20.99 -16.58 2.42
N GLY A 39 20.61 -17.32 1.39
CA GLY A 39 21.59 -17.99 0.55
C GLY A 39 20.99 -19.10 -0.30
N ALA A 40 21.85 -19.67 -1.13
CA ALA A 40 21.56 -20.91 -1.84
C ALA A 40 21.99 -22.09 -0.99
N TYR A 41 21.07 -23.01 -0.73
CA TYR A 41 21.31 -24.24 -0.01
C TYR A 41 21.07 -25.43 -0.95
N SER A 42 21.95 -26.43 -0.88
CA SER A 42 21.79 -27.66 -1.66
C SER A 42 21.03 -28.69 -0.85
N LEU A 43 19.87 -29.12 -1.35
CA LEU A 43 19.10 -30.22 -0.79
C LEU A 43 19.38 -31.51 -1.59
N PRO A 44 20.07 -32.51 -1.00
CA PRO A 44 20.23 -33.81 -1.65
C PRO A 44 18.93 -34.63 -1.60
N VAL A 45 18.50 -35.10 -2.76
CA VAL A 45 17.35 -35.99 -2.95
C VAL A 45 17.85 -37.35 -3.42
N ALA A 46 17.74 -38.34 -2.55
CA ALA A 46 18.04 -39.72 -2.90
C ALA A 46 16.80 -40.41 -3.49
N LEU A 47 16.96 -40.99 -4.66
CA LEU A 47 15.98 -41.82 -5.35
C LEU A 47 16.44 -43.27 -5.25
N ALA A 48 15.57 -44.15 -4.80
CA ALA A 48 15.84 -45.59 -4.82
C ALA A 48 14.60 -46.34 -5.31
N PHE A 49 14.79 -47.23 -6.28
CA PHE A 49 13.70 -47.98 -6.91
C PHE A 49 14.18 -49.37 -7.33
N ASP A 50 13.24 -50.32 -7.39
CA ASP A 50 13.50 -51.66 -7.87
C ASP A 50 12.91 -51.78 -9.29
N ASP A 51 13.71 -52.28 -10.24
CA ASP A 51 13.26 -52.48 -11.62
C ASP A 51 12.37 -53.75 -11.76
N THR A 52 11.83 -53.98 -12.95
CA THR A 52 10.96 -55.14 -13.23
C THR A 52 11.65 -56.50 -13.06
N ARG A 53 12.98 -56.52 -12.99
CA ARG A 53 13.80 -57.73 -12.74
C ARG A 53 14.17 -57.87 -11.26
N GLY A 54 13.67 -56.99 -10.38
CA GLY A 54 13.98 -56.97 -8.96
C GLY A 54 15.38 -56.41 -8.65
N THR A 55 16.02 -55.73 -9.60
CA THR A 55 17.32 -55.09 -9.36
C THR A 55 17.11 -53.73 -8.73
N ARG A 56 17.76 -53.46 -7.59
CA ARG A 56 17.68 -52.16 -6.94
C ARG A 56 18.64 -51.17 -7.58
N HIS A 57 18.13 -49.99 -7.86
CA HIS A 57 18.87 -48.84 -8.37
C HIS A 57 18.80 -47.71 -7.35
N SER A 58 19.85 -46.89 -7.31
CA SER A 58 19.89 -45.67 -6.51
C SER A 58 20.51 -44.54 -7.30
N ASP A 59 19.91 -43.36 -7.21
CA ASP A 59 20.42 -42.11 -7.76
C ASP A 59 20.34 -41.02 -6.70
N SER A 60 21.15 -39.98 -6.82
CA SER A 60 21.14 -38.84 -5.92
C SER A 60 21.22 -37.56 -6.72
N GLN A 61 20.24 -36.69 -6.54
CA GLN A 61 20.16 -35.40 -7.21
C GLN A 61 20.31 -34.27 -6.20
N LEU A 62 20.94 -33.17 -6.60
CA LEU A 62 21.04 -31.97 -5.79
C LEU A 62 20.04 -30.94 -6.31
N ILE A 63 19.17 -30.45 -5.44
CA ILE A 63 18.24 -29.36 -5.73
C ILE A 63 18.71 -28.12 -4.98
N SER A 64 18.87 -26.99 -5.68
CA SER A 64 19.21 -25.72 -5.06
C SER A 64 17.95 -25.03 -4.53
N LEU A 65 17.91 -24.75 -3.23
CA LEU A 65 16.87 -23.98 -2.56
C LEU A 65 17.40 -22.59 -2.21
N LEU A 66 16.68 -21.56 -2.64
CA LEU A 66 17.01 -20.18 -2.34
C LEU A 66 16.24 -19.70 -1.11
N VAL A 67 16.95 -19.37 -0.04
CA VAL A 67 16.38 -18.76 1.16
C VAL A 67 16.54 -17.25 1.05
N ARG A 68 15.42 -16.53 1.15
CA ARG A 68 15.38 -15.07 1.15
C ARG A 68 14.83 -14.59 2.47
N ARG A 69 15.42 -13.53 3.03
CA ARG A 69 14.85 -12.87 4.20
C ARG A 69 13.93 -11.76 3.74
N ARG A 70 12.74 -11.67 4.35
CA ARG A 70 11.87 -10.51 4.17
C ARG A 70 12.20 -9.48 5.25
N PRO A 71 12.38 -8.19 4.91
CA PRO A 71 12.62 -7.17 5.91
C PRO A 71 11.37 -6.98 6.77
N HIS A 72 11.59 -6.68 8.05
CA HIS A 72 10.51 -6.34 8.97
C HIS A 72 10.42 -4.83 9.09
N LEU A 73 9.58 -4.22 8.26
CA LEU A 73 9.37 -2.77 8.22
C LEU A 73 8.03 -2.41 8.87
N LYS A 74 8.04 -1.45 9.80
CA LYS A 74 6.83 -0.78 10.29
C LYS A 74 6.64 0.49 9.48
N ILE A 75 5.49 0.64 8.85
CA ILE A 75 5.14 1.80 8.02
C ILE A 75 3.89 2.43 8.61
N ASP A 76 3.97 3.71 8.98
CA ASP A 76 2.89 4.43 9.66
C ASP A 76 3.06 5.96 9.53
N PHE A 77 2.11 6.72 10.04
CA PHE A 77 2.30 8.14 10.32
C PHE A 77 2.97 8.32 11.69
N TYR A 78 4.11 9.01 11.76
CA TYR A 78 4.81 9.23 13.05
C TYR A 78 4.18 10.33 13.91
N ARG A 79 3.28 11.12 13.33
CA ARG A 79 2.40 12.06 14.02
C ARG A 79 1.02 12.02 13.37
N PRO A 80 -0.07 12.34 14.09
CA PRO A 80 -1.39 12.45 13.51
C PRO A 80 -1.38 13.39 12.29
N VAL A 81 -2.11 13.02 11.24
CA VAL A 81 -2.38 13.91 10.12
C VAL A 81 -3.31 15.01 10.63
N GLU A 82 -2.97 16.26 10.36
CA GLU A 82 -3.84 17.40 10.69
C GLU A 82 -5.17 17.29 9.93
N VAL A 83 -6.18 18.03 10.37
CA VAL A 83 -7.51 17.97 9.74
C VAL A 83 -7.38 18.29 8.25
N ALA A 84 -7.59 17.28 7.40
CA ALA A 84 -7.56 17.44 5.96
C ALA A 84 -8.91 18.01 5.51
N THR A 85 -8.88 19.11 4.76
CA THR A 85 -10.08 19.73 4.17
C THR A 85 -9.91 19.78 2.67
N VAL A 86 -10.99 19.53 1.92
CA VAL A 86 -10.97 19.63 0.45
C VAL A 86 -10.41 20.98 0.00
N GLY A 87 -9.47 20.95 -0.96
CA GLY A 87 -8.84 22.11 -1.56
C GLY A 87 -7.75 22.78 -0.71
N VAL A 88 -7.53 22.35 0.54
CA VAL A 88 -6.48 22.88 1.42
C VAL A 88 -5.30 21.90 1.45
N PRO A 89 -4.07 22.34 1.12
CA PRO A 89 -2.89 21.50 1.24
C PRO A 89 -2.61 21.08 2.68
N PHE A 90 -2.28 19.80 2.89
CA PHE A 90 -1.90 19.24 4.18
C PHE A 90 -0.68 18.32 4.06
N ARG A 91 -0.01 18.01 5.17
CA ARG A 91 1.23 17.21 5.19
C ARG A 91 0.94 15.77 5.58
N LEU A 92 1.61 14.83 4.91
CA LEU A 92 1.61 13.40 5.20
C LEU A 92 2.94 12.99 5.83
N PRO A 93 3.03 12.87 7.17
CA PRO A 93 4.26 12.58 7.90
C PRO A 93 4.51 11.07 7.96
N VAL A 94 4.93 10.45 6.86
CA VAL A 94 5.15 9.01 6.75
C VAL A 94 6.51 8.63 7.34
N GLU A 95 6.55 7.58 8.14
CA GLU A 95 7.78 6.98 8.66
C GLU A 95 7.84 5.49 8.30
N VAL A 96 9.05 5.05 7.97
CA VAL A 96 9.41 3.64 7.82
C VAL A 96 10.48 3.30 8.85
N ILE A 97 10.17 2.35 9.73
CA ILE A 97 11.08 1.87 10.77
C ILE A 97 11.49 0.44 10.44
N ASN A 98 12.78 0.15 10.42
CA ASN A 98 13.26 -1.22 10.40
C ASN A 98 13.17 -1.81 11.81
N ILE A 99 12.11 -2.58 12.08
CA ILE A 99 11.92 -3.27 13.37
C ILE A 99 12.64 -4.63 13.41
N GLY A 100 13.32 -5.00 12.32
CA GLY A 100 14.21 -6.15 12.25
C GLY A 100 15.56 -5.88 12.91
N ARG A 101 16.39 -6.92 12.96
CA ARG A 101 17.76 -6.85 13.53
C ARG A 101 18.84 -6.58 12.49
N THR A 102 18.53 -6.77 11.21
CA THR A 102 19.50 -6.69 10.11
C THR A 102 19.27 -5.46 9.27
N LEU A 103 20.36 -4.93 8.70
CA LEU A 103 20.31 -3.81 7.78
C LEU A 103 19.44 -4.15 6.56
N VAL A 104 18.67 -3.17 6.10
CA VAL A 104 17.85 -3.23 4.89
C VAL A 104 18.32 -2.13 3.94
N ASN A 105 18.74 -2.51 2.73
CA ASN A 105 19.18 -1.57 1.69
C ASN A 105 17.96 -0.92 1.02
N VAL A 106 17.37 0.10 1.67
CA VAL A 106 16.27 0.88 1.09
C VAL A 106 16.83 1.85 0.05
N SER A 107 16.23 1.87 -1.13
CA SER A 107 16.53 2.86 -2.16
C SER A 107 15.58 4.04 -2.06
N THR A 108 14.30 3.79 -2.31
CA THR A 108 13.28 4.84 -2.46
C THR A 108 12.09 4.56 -1.57
N LEU A 109 11.64 5.60 -0.86
CA LEU A 109 10.33 5.66 -0.22
C LEU A 109 9.42 6.51 -1.11
N GLU A 110 8.27 5.96 -1.47
CA GLU A 110 7.28 6.62 -2.30
C GLU A 110 5.90 6.61 -1.62
N VAL A 111 5.15 7.70 -1.81
CA VAL A 111 3.81 7.95 -1.29
C VAL A 111 2.95 8.38 -2.46
N THR A 112 1.88 7.63 -2.71
CA THR A 112 0.92 7.87 -3.79
C THR A 112 -0.51 7.73 -3.27
N SER A 113 -1.47 8.25 -4.03
CA SER A 113 -2.90 8.12 -3.73
C SER A 113 -3.70 8.28 -5.02
N GLU A 114 -4.85 7.61 -5.11
CA GLU A 114 -5.81 7.83 -6.20
C GLU A 114 -6.76 8.99 -5.88
N GLN A 115 -6.96 9.31 -4.60
CA GLN A 115 -7.90 10.33 -4.11
C GLN A 115 -7.24 11.67 -3.78
N LEU A 116 -5.91 11.69 -3.66
CA LEU A 116 -5.13 12.87 -3.29
C LEU A 116 -4.12 13.21 -4.39
N GLU A 117 -4.00 14.50 -4.70
CA GLU A 117 -2.85 15.01 -5.45
C GLU A 117 -1.65 15.07 -4.49
N ILE A 118 -0.64 14.23 -4.73
CA ILE A 118 0.57 14.16 -3.91
C ILE A 118 1.72 14.91 -4.59
N SER A 119 2.38 15.79 -3.83
CA SER A 119 3.63 16.46 -4.21
C SER A 119 4.72 16.13 -3.20
N GLU A 120 5.97 16.08 -3.67
CA GLU A 120 7.14 15.63 -2.88
C GLU A 120 6.94 14.21 -2.29
N GLY A 121 6.16 13.37 -2.97
CA GLY A 121 5.83 12.00 -2.54
C GLY A 121 6.95 10.97 -2.73
N SER A 122 8.19 11.37 -3.00
CA SER A 122 9.29 10.42 -3.20
C SER A 122 10.60 10.94 -2.65
N LEU A 123 11.36 10.07 -1.98
CA LEU A 123 12.65 10.38 -1.37
C LEU A 123 13.60 9.18 -1.42
N TYR A 124 14.88 9.44 -1.70
CA TYR A 124 15.93 8.48 -1.46
C TYR A 124 16.25 8.41 0.04
N LEU A 125 16.07 7.22 0.64
CA LEU A 125 16.20 7.02 2.09
C LEU A 125 17.58 6.50 2.49
N GLY A 126 18.16 5.62 1.68
CA GLY A 126 19.39 4.90 1.99
C GLY A 126 19.18 3.73 2.96
N PRO A 127 20.26 3.00 3.29
CA PRO A 127 20.16 1.80 4.13
C PRO A 127 19.63 2.09 5.54
N LEU A 128 18.80 1.18 6.06
CA LEU A 128 18.26 1.21 7.41
C LEU A 128 18.82 0.07 8.25
N ASP A 129 19.67 0.39 9.22
CA ASP A 129 20.07 -0.53 10.28
C ASP A 129 18.87 -1.01 11.13
N GLY A 130 19.06 -2.11 11.85
CA GLY A 130 18.04 -2.62 12.77
C GLY A 130 17.72 -1.59 13.87
N GLY A 131 16.46 -1.19 13.97
CA GLY A 131 15.96 -0.20 14.92
C GLY A 131 16.04 1.25 14.44
N THR A 132 16.56 1.53 13.25
CA THR A 132 16.56 2.89 12.67
C THR A 132 15.32 3.14 11.83
N SER A 133 15.08 4.42 11.53
CA SER A 133 13.98 4.85 10.70
C SER A 133 14.41 5.89 9.68
N GLY A 134 13.56 6.07 8.67
CA GLY A 134 13.59 7.23 7.80
C GLY A 134 12.17 7.70 7.53
N SER A 135 12.03 8.98 7.25
CA SER A 135 10.74 9.66 7.12
C SER A 135 10.65 10.45 5.83
N LEU A 136 9.42 10.55 5.31
CA LEU A 136 9.06 11.39 4.19
C LEU A 136 7.86 12.25 4.60
N GLU A 137 7.99 13.56 4.44
CA GLU A 137 6.86 14.47 4.59
C GLU A 137 6.42 14.95 3.20
N ALA A 138 5.40 14.30 2.64
CA ALA A 138 4.78 14.71 1.39
C ALA A 138 3.71 15.78 1.63
N THR A 139 3.41 16.59 0.63
CA THR A 139 2.26 17.50 0.65
C THR A 139 1.13 16.90 -0.19
N ALA A 140 -0.09 16.89 0.34
CA ALA A 140 -1.27 16.35 -0.31
C ALA A 140 -2.38 17.39 -0.43
N ILE A 141 -3.17 17.31 -1.50
CA ILE A 141 -4.39 18.09 -1.69
C ILE A 141 -5.52 17.12 -2.03
N ALA A 142 -6.64 17.22 -1.32
CA ALA A 142 -7.84 16.44 -1.60
C ALA A 142 -8.83 17.23 -2.47
N HIS A 143 -9.46 16.57 -3.44
CA HIS A 143 -10.50 17.18 -4.29
C HIS A 143 -11.91 16.79 -3.88
N GLU A 144 -12.06 15.71 -3.12
CA GLU A 144 -13.33 15.21 -2.60
C GLU A 144 -13.19 14.87 -1.11
N GLY A 145 -14.28 14.98 -0.36
CA GLY A 145 -14.30 14.61 1.06
C GLY A 145 -14.61 13.12 1.26
N GLY A 146 -14.19 12.58 2.41
CA GLY A 146 -14.30 11.17 2.77
C GLY A 146 -12.94 10.54 3.10
N THR A 147 -12.90 9.22 3.21
CA THR A 147 -11.66 8.47 3.47
C THR A 147 -10.82 8.40 2.20
N ALA A 148 -9.58 8.91 2.27
CA ALA A 148 -8.58 8.81 1.22
C ALA A 148 -7.54 7.74 1.58
N GLU A 149 -7.15 6.93 0.60
CA GLU A 149 -6.10 5.92 0.75
C GLU A 149 -4.74 6.48 0.34
N VAL A 150 -3.73 6.25 1.17
CA VAL A 150 -2.34 6.65 0.94
C VAL A 150 -1.51 5.38 0.82
N LEU A 151 -1.07 5.07 -0.39
CA LEU A 151 -0.21 3.93 -0.67
C LEU A 151 1.25 4.32 -0.46
N VAL A 152 1.86 3.75 0.57
CA VAL A 152 3.29 3.88 0.85
C VAL A 152 4.02 2.68 0.26
N THR A 153 5.02 2.95 -0.58
CA THR A 153 5.82 1.97 -1.29
C THR A 153 7.29 2.12 -0.91
N VAL A 154 7.87 1.05 -0.37
CA VAL A 154 9.29 1.00 0.01
C VAL A 154 10.02 0.09 -0.96
N HIS A 155 10.92 0.67 -1.74
CA HIS A 155 11.82 -0.06 -2.63
C HIS A 155 13.10 -0.42 -1.89
N TYR A 156 13.51 -1.69 -1.95
CA TYR A 156 14.71 -2.17 -1.30
C TYR A 156 15.42 -3.25 -2.13
N LEU A 157 16.68 -3.52 -1.84
CA LEU A 157 17.41 -4.67 -2.37
C LEU A 157 17.35 -5.84 -1.38
N ASP A 158 17.00 -7.03 -1.86
CA ASP A 158 17.11 -8.25 -1.06
C ASP A 158 18.55 -8.74 -0.92
N ASP A 159 18.75 -9.84 -0.19
CA ASP A 159 20.07 -10.42 0.07
C ASP A 159 20.78 -10.95 -1.20
N PHE A 160 20.11 -10.92 -2.36
CA PHE A 160 20.63 -11.33 -3.66
C PHE A 160 20.78 -10.14 -4.62
N ASP A 161 20.77 -8.91 -4.09
CA ASP A 161 20.82 -7.65 -4.84
C ASP A 161 19.66 -7.51 -5.85
N GLN A 162 18.53 -8.18 -5.59
CA GLN A 162 17.35 -8.07 -6.45
C GLN A 162 16.43 -6.96 -5.92
N PRO A 163 15.94 -6.06 -6.79
CA PRO A 163 14.94 -5.08 -6.40
C PRO A 163 13.65 -5.74 -5.92
N GLN A 164 13.18 -5.32 -4.75
CA GLN A 164 11.95 -5.76 -4.11
C GLN A 164 11.14 -4.55 -3.62
N VAL A 165 9.88 -4.82 -3.29
CA VAL A 165 8.93 -3.79 -2.84
C VAL A 165 8.14 -4.27 -1.63
N VAL A 166 7.99 -3.40 -0.64
CA VAL A 166 7.00 -3.54 0.44
C VAL A 166 5.99 -2.39 0.31
N THR A 167 4.70 -2.71 0.32
CA THR A 167 3.64 -1.71 0.30
C THR A 167 2.81 -1.72 1.57
N LYS A 168 2.31 -0.55 1.95
CA LYS A 168 1.34 -0.38 3.03
C LYS A 168 0.36 0.74 2.67
N THR A 169 -0.92 0.43 2.76
CA THR A 169 -1.99 1.44 2.67
C THR A 169 -2.25 2.04 4.05
N LEU A 170 -2.18 3.36 4.14
CA LEU A 170 -2.63 4.18 5.26
C LEU A 170 -3.90 4.93 4.84
N THR A 171 -4.66 5.43 5.80
CA THR A 171 -5.94 6.13 5.54
C THR A 171 -5.95 7.50 6.20
N VAL A 172 -6.53 8.48 5.52
CA VAL A 172 -6.75 9.84 6.02
C VAL A 172 -8.22 10.21 5.80
N GLU A 173 -8.85 10.82 6.80
CA GLU A 173 -10.20 11.35 6.67
C GLU A 173 -10.15 12.80 6.18
N VAL A 174 -10.89 13.10 5.11
CA VAL A 174 -10.98 14.43 4.51
C VAL A 174 -12.36 15.02 4.77
N GLU A 175 -12.40 16.17 5.43
CA GLU A 175 -13.61 16.93 5.67
C GLU A 175 -14.06 17.66 4.40
N LYS A 176 -15.36 17.65 4.16
CA LYS A 176 -15.96 18.52 3.13
C LYS A 176 -15.90 19.97 3.62
N PRO A 177 -15.71 20.95 2.71
CA PRO A 177 -15.83 22.34 3.08
C PRO A 177 -17.22 22.56 3.67
N PRO A 178 -17.37 23.38 4.73
CA PRO A 178 -18.69 23.73 5.23
C PRO A 178 -19.51 24.28 4.08
N GLU A 179 -20.72 23.74 3.89
CA GLU A 179 -21.67 24.33 2.95
C GLU A 179 -21.81 25.81 3.33
N ALA A 180 -21.57 26.68 2.36
CA ALA A 180 -21.81 28.11 2.57
C ALA A 180 -23.23 28.25 3.12
N PRO A 181 -23.45 29.09 4.16
CA PRO A 181 -24.80 29.37 4.62
C PRO A 181 -25.60 29.72 3.37
N ALA A 182 -26.68 28.97 3.11
CA ALA A 182 -27.58 29.31 2.04
C ALA A 182 -27.89 30.79 2.21
N GLU A 183 -27.37 31.62 1.30
CA GLU A 183 -27.72 33.03 1.28
C GLU A 183 -29.24 33.01 1.25
N ALA A 184 -29.86 33.43 2.36
CA ALA A 184 -31.27 33.75 2.40
C ALA A 184 -31.43 35.00 1.52
N GLY A 185 -31.29 34.80 0.21
CA GLY A 185 -31.54 35.74 -0.84
C GLY A 185 -33.04 35.90 -0.97
N GLU A 186 -33.59 36.70 -0.07
CA GLU A 186 -34.68 37.60 -0.42
C GLU A 186 -34.29 38.98 0.12
N GLU A 187 -33.30 39.61 -0.52
CA GLU A 187 -33.36 41.06 -0.59
C GLU A 187 -34.63 41.40 -1.38
N PRO A 188 -35.58 42.19 -0.83
CA PRO A 188 -36.76 42.57 -1.57
C PRO A 188 -36.31 43.31 -2.82
N GLN A 189 -36.59 42.74 -3.99
CA GLN A 189 -36.44 43.49 -5.24
C GLN A 189 -37.27 44.76 -5.09
N GLU A 190 -36.58 45.90 -5.02
CA GLU A 190 -37.20 47.21 -5.00
C GLU A 190 -37.89 47.36 -6.36
N GLN A 191 -39.19 47.07 -6.37
CA GLN A 191 -40.02 47.07 -7.55
C GLN A 191 -40.04 48.50 -8.07
N GLU A 192 -39.22 48.80 -9.09
CA GLU A 192 -39.19 50.11 -9.71
C GLU A 192 -40.62 50.47 -10.15
N ALA A 193 -41.20 51.47 -9.49
CA ALA A 193 -42.56 51.90 -9.72
C ALA A 193 -42.76 52.21 -11.21
N SER A 194 -43.69 51.48 -11.83
CA SER A 194 -44.01 51.53 -13.25
C SER A 194 -44.34 52.97 -13.65
N PHE A 195 -43.88 53.38 -14.84
CA PHE A 195 -44.05 54.72 -15.40
C PHE A 195 -45.51 55.22 -15.31
N TRP A 196 -46.48 54.29 -15.36
CA TRP A 196 -47.91 54.57 -15.21
C TRP A 196 -48.33 55.03 -13.80
N ASP A 197 -47.65 54.57 -12.74
CA ASP A 197 -47.92 54.99 -11.35
C ASP A 197 -47.48 56.44 -11.11
N LYS A 198 -46.39 56.87 -11.77
CA LYS A 198 -45.93 58.27 -11.76
C LYS A 198 -46.87 59.19 -12.54
N VAL A 199 -47.39 58.72 -13.68
CA VAL A 199 -48.38 59.46 -14.50
C VAL A 199 -49.72 59.62 -13.76
N LEU A 200 -50.20 58.57 -13.08
CA LEU A 200 -51.44 58.63 -12.31
C LEU A 200 -51.32 59.54 -11.08
N ARG A 201 -50.17 59.56 -10.40
CA ARG A 201 -49.90 60.50 -9.29
C ARG A 201 -49.84 61.95 -9.77
N PHE A 202 -49.24 62.21 -10.92
CA PHE A 202 -49.17 63.55 -11.49
C PHE A 202 -50.56 64.09 -11.87
N LEU A 203 -51.41 63.26 -12.48
CA LEU A 203 -52.80 63.62 -12.82
C LEU A 203 -53.67 63.80 -11.57
N ARG A 204 -53.49 62.98 -10.53
CA ARG A 204 -54.19 63.17 -9.24
C ARG A 204 -53.77 64.46 -8.52
N GLY A 205 -52.51 64.88 -8.65
CA GLY A 205 -52.02 66.16 -8.12
C GLY A 205 -52.64 67.39 -8.81
N LEU A 206 -52.98 67.29 -10.10
CA LEU A 206 -53.60 68.36 -10.89
C LEU A 206 -55.11 68.54 -10.62
N LEU A 207 -55.78 67.53 -10.05
CA LEU A 207 -57.23 67.56 -9.77
C LEU A 207 -57.59 67.81 -8.31
N GLY A 208 -56.62 68.11 -7.44
CA GLY A 208 -56.88 68.69 -6.12
C GLY A 208 -57.70 67.82 -5.16
N LEU A 209 -57.52 66.51 -5.18
CA LEU A 209 -58.12 65.59 -4.19
C LEU A 209 -57.02 64.73 -3.58
N GLY A 210 -56.37 65.28 -2.56
CA GLY A 210 -55.34 64.61 -1.78
C GLY A 210 -55.92 63.91 -0.55
N SER A 211 -55.77 62.59 -0.50
CA SER A 211 -55.32 61.86 0.69
C SER A 211 -54.43 60.72 0.21
#